data_AF-G4U3R5-F1
#
_entry.id   AF-G4U3R5-F1
#
_cell.length_a   1.000
_cell.length_b   1.000
_cell.length_c   1.000
_cell.angle_alpha   90.00
_cell.angle_beta   90.00
_cell.angle_gamma   90.00
#
_symmetry.space_group_name_H-M   'P 1'
#
loop_
_entity.id
_entity.type
_entity.pdbx_description
1 polymer ?
#
loop_
_entity_poly.entity_id
_entity_poly.type
_entity_poly.pdbx_seq_one_letter_code
_entity_poly.pdbx_strand_id
1 'polypeptide(L)'
;VSYVEKNHKDLMENVSTCRSPMQMFSSVLKEHYSYSDKRVVSVAIMPCTAKKFEAQRDEFKEDGVPSVDYVITTQELIEMIKESGIVFSEVEPEAVDMPFGVNSGAGVIFGVTGGVTEAVIRRVLDDKSTPTLRALAFNGVRGMEGVKETSITVGDRVINIAVVSGLKNADDLVKRIKTGEAHYDFVEV
;
A
#
# COMPACT_ATOMS: atom_id res chain seq x y z
N VAL A 1 -3.24 -9.75 2.78
CA VAL A 1 -3.54 -10.83 1.80
C VAL A 1 -3.41 -12.23 2.40
N SER A 2 -2.26 -12.68 2.88
CA SER A 2 -2.13 -14.06 3.42
C SER A 2 -3.07 -14.41 4.58
N TYR A 3 -3.51 -13.40 5.34
CA TYR A 3 -4.50 -13.59 6.38
C TYR A 3 -5.89 -13.97 5.82
N VAL A 4 -6.39 -13.23 4.82
CA VAL A 4 -7.69 -13.50 4.19
C VAL A 4 -7.67 -14.82 3.42
N GLU A 5 -6.58 -15.15 2.74
CA GLU A 5 -6.39 -16.45 2.05
C GLU A 5 -6.47 -17.66 2.99
N LYS A 6 -6.07 -17.49 4.25
CA LYS A 6 -6.06 -18.58 5.24
C LYS A 6 -7.35 -18.67 6.04
N ASN A 7 -7.91 -17.53 6.44
CA ASN A 7 -8.99 -17.48 7.44
C ASN A 7 -10.36 -17.09 6.86
N HIS A 8 -10.40 -16.39 5.72
CA HIS A 8 -11.64 -15.86 5.13
C HIS A 8 -11.60 -15.97 3.59
N LYS A 9 -11.39 -17.19 3.08
CA LYS A 9 -11.27 -17.45 1.62
C LYS A 9 -12.46 -16.95 0.81
N ASP A 10 -13.63 -16.96 1.43
CA ASP A 10 -14.88 -16.46 0.85
C ASP A 10 -14.84 -14.96 0.52
N LEU A 11 -13.96 -14.18 1.17
CA LEU A 11 -13.78 -12.76 0.89
C LEU A 11 -12.72 -12.47 -0.18
N MET A 12 -12.08 -13.49 -0.75
CA MET A 12 -11.03 -13.27 -1.76
C MET A 12 -11.56 -12.56 -3.01
N GLU A 13 -12.82 -12.76 -3.36
CA GLU A 13 -13.47 -12.07 -4.48
C GLU A 13 -13.64 -10.56 -4.24
N ASN A 14 -13.61 -10.13 -2.97
CA ASN A 14 -13.69 -8.72 -2.57
C ASN A 14 -12.32 -8.05 -2.44
N VAL A 15 -11.23 -8.83 -2.43
CA VAL A 15 -9.87 -8.28 -2.36
C VAL A 15 -9.55 -7.62 -3.70
N SER A 16 -9.07 -6.38 -3.65
CA SER A 16 -8.66 -5.65 -4.86
C SER A 16 -7.66 -6.46 -5.68
N THR A 17 -7.90 -6.54 -6.99
CA THR A 17 -7.00 -7.21 -7.95
C THR A 17 -5.73 -6.41 -8.22
N CYS A 18 -5.65 -5.18 -7.74
CA CYS A 18 -4.45 -4.35 -7.81
C CYS A 18 -3.28 -5.04 -7.09
N ARG A 19 -2.16 -5.19 -7.80
CA ARG A 19 -0.88 -5.58 -7.17
C ARG A 19 -0.45 -4.51 -6.15
N SER A 20 0.43 -4.85 -5.21
CA SER A 20 0.95 -3.82 -4.31
C SER A 20 1.87 -2.83 -5.06
N PRO A 21 2.10 -1.61 -4.53
CA PRO A 21 2.99 -0.64 -5.16
C PRO A 21 4.39 -1.20 -5.47
N MET A 22 4.92 -2.06 -4.59
CA MET A 22 6.20 -2.76 -4.81
C MET A 22 6.17 -3.60 -6.09
N GLN A 23 5.13 -4.43 -6.23
CA GLN A 23 4.99 -5.33 -7.38
C GLN A 23 4.69 -4.54 -8.67
N MET A 24 3.78 -3.57 -8.60
CA MET A 24 3.46 -2.70 -9.74
C MET A 24 4.69 -1.96 -10.25
N PHE A 25 5.42 -1.31 -9.35
CA PHE A 25 6.58 -0.50 -9.71
C PHE A 25 7.68 -1.36 -10.33
N SER A 26 7.92 -2.55 -9.77
CA SER A 26 8.94 -3.46 -10.29
C SER A 26 8.63 -3.96 -11.70
N SER A 27 7.35 -4.29 -11.99
CA SER A 27 6.92 -4.65 -13.35
C SER A 27 7.12 -3.48 -14.33
N VAL A 28 6.74 -2.26 -13.94
CA VAL A 28 6.94 -1.06 -14.78
C VAL A 28 8.43 -0.78 -15.01
N LEU A 29 9.27 -0.95 -13.98
CA LEU A 29 10.70 -0.73 -14.07
C LEU A 29 11.35 -1.71 -15.06
N LYS A 30 11.02 -3.00 -14.97
CA LYS A 30 11.56 -4.03 -15.87
C LYS A 30 11.09 -3.85 -17.31
N GLU A 31 9.82 -3.51 -17.50
CA GLU A 31 9.29 -3.21 -18.83
C GLU A 31 9.94 -1.97 -19.45
N HIS A 32 10.11 -0.90 -18.65
CA HIS A 32 10.75 0.33 -19.12
C HIS A 32 12.19 0.12 -19.58
N TYR A 33 12.91 -0.82 -18.98
CA TYR A 33 14.29 -1.15 -19.35
C TYR A 33 14.40 -2.46 -20.14
N SER A 34 13.30 -2.96 -20.72
CA SER A 34 13.27 -4.21 -21.49
C SER A 34 14.16 -4.21 -22.73
N TYR A 35 14.42 -3.03 -23.31
CA TYR A 35 15.30 -2.83 -24.47
C TYR A 35 16.79 -2.75 -24.10
N SER A 36 17.14 -2.77 -22.80
CA SER A 36 18.53 -2.71 -22.35
C SER A 36 19.23 -4.05 -22.56
N ASP A 37 20.43 -4.02 -23.13
CA ASP A 37 21.32 -5.21 -23.19
C ASP A 37 21.83 -5.65 -21.80
N LYS A 38 21.62 -4.82 -20.78
CA LYS A 38 21.99 -5.11 -19.39
C LYS A 38 20.81 -5.70 -18.62
N ARG A 39 21.10 -6.71 -17.80
CA ARG A 39 20.15 -7.25 -16.82
C ARG A 39 19.73 -6.18 -15.83
N VAL A 40 18.41 -5.97 -15.71
CA VAL A 40 17.79 -5.14 -14.69
C VAL A 40 17.63 -5.96 -13.41
N VAL A 41 18.06 -5.41 -12.28
CA VAL A 41 17.87 -6.01 -10.94
C VAL A 41 17.05 -5.04 -10.10
N SER A 42 15.84 -5.45 -9.71
CA SER A 42 14.93 -4.67 -8.89
C SER A 42 15.11 -5.01 -7.41
N VAL A 43 15.64 -4.06 -6.63
CA VAL A 43 15.78 -4.18 -5.17
C VAL A 43 14.77 -3.28 -4.48
N ALA A 44 13.86 -3.87 -3.70
CA ALA A 44 12.87 -3.15 -2.93
C ALA A 44 13.31 -2.99 -1.47
N ILE A 45 13.26 -1.75 -0.95
CA ILE A 45 13.50 -1.45 0.47
C ILE A 45 12.13 -1.31 1.14
N MET A 46 11.85 -2.14 2.15
CA MET A 46 10.52 -2.23 2.75
C MET A 46 10.57 -2.23 4.28
N PRO A 47 9.67 -1.51 4.98
CA PRO A 47 9.61 -1.54 6.45
C PRO A 47 8.93 -2.81 7.01
N CYS A 48 8.69 -3.83 6.17
CA CYS A 48 7.91 -5.01 6.51
C CYS A 48 8.54 -6.29 5.95
N THR A 49 8.66 -7.32 6.77
CA THR A 49 9.18 -8.63 6.36
C THR A 49 8.23 -9.41 5.46
N ALA A 50 6.91 -9.15 5.55
CA ALA A 50 5.91 -9.80 4.70
C ALA A 50 6.14 -9.52 3.21
N LYS A 51 6.80 -8.40 2.87
CA LYS A 51 7.17 -8.08 1.48
C LYS A 51 8.19 -9.05 0.88
N LYS A 52 9.06 -9.66 1.70
CA LYS A 52 9.95 -10.74 1.25
C LYS A 52 9.16 -11.94 0.76
N PHE A 53 8.13 -12.34 1.52
CA PHE A 53 7.22 -13.41 1.11
C PHE A 53 6.42 -13.01 -0.13
N GLU A 54 5.90 -11.79 -0.19
CA GLU A 54 5.17 -11.28 -1.35
C GLU A 54 6.01 -11.35 -2.64
N ALA A 55 7.28 -10.97 -2.61
CA ALA A 55 8.18 -11.03 -3.77
C ALA A 55 8.41 -12.46 -4.31
N GLN A 56 8.23 -13.49 -3.47
CA GLN A 56 8.47 -14.88 -3.83
C GLN A 56 7.24 -15.61 -4.37
N ARG A 57 6.05 -14.98 -4.33
CA ARG A 57 4.79 -15.59 -4.77
C ARG A 57 4.82 -15.86 -6.28
N ASP A 58 4.28 -17.00 -6.70
CA ASP A 58 4.42 -17.50 -8.08
C ASP A 58 3.67 -16.63 -9.10
N GLU A 59 2.56 -16.00 -8.72
CA GLU A 59 1.80 -15.08 -9.58
C GLU A 59 2.53 -13.77 -9.91
N PHE A 60 3.64 -13.48 -9.23
CA PHE A 60 4.50 -12.33 -9.52
C PHE A 60 5.77 -12.71 -10.29
N LYS A 61 5.82 -13.95 -10.80
CA LYS A 61 6.88 -14.43 -11.67
C LYS A 61 6.40 -14.44 -13.12
N GLU A 62 7.27 -14.04 -14.02
CA GLU A 62 7.09 -14.14 -15.47
C GLU A 62 8.20 -15.05 -16.00
N ASP A 63 7.82 -16.16 -16.66
CA ASP A 63 8.75 -17.21 -17.10
C ASP A 63 9.70 -17.72 -15.99
N GLY A 64 9.19 -17.80 -14.75
CA GLY A 64 9.94 -18.20 -13.58
C GLY A 64 10.86 -17.11 -12.98
N VAL A 65 10.91 -15.92 -13.59
CA VAL A 65 11.68 -14.77 -13.12
C VAL A 65 10.79 -13.89 -12.24
N PRO A 66 11.15 -13.66 -10.96
CA PRO A 66 10.40 -12.74 -10.10
C PRO A 66 10.39 -11.31 -10.65
N SER A 67 9.26 -10.62 -10.52
CA SER A 67 9.18 -9.18 -10.79
C SER A 67 10.21 -8.44 -9.91
N VAL A 68 10.14 -8.64 -8.59
CA VAL A 68 11.10 -8.08 -7.63
C VAL A 68 12.22 -9.08 -7.34
N ASP A 69 13.47 -8.74 -7.65
CA ASP A 69 14.61 -9.65 -7.46
C ASP A 69 15.00 -9.79 -5.98
N TYR A 70 15.01 -8.67 -5.24
CA TYR A 70 15.39 -8.66 -3.83
C TYR A 70 14.50 -7.73 -3.02
N VAL A 71 14.22 -8.12 -1.77
CA VAL A 71 13.55 -7.28 -0.79
C VAL A 71 14.43 -7.22 0.45
N ILE A 72 14.89 -6.02 0.80
CA ILE A 72 15.61 -5.76 2.04
C ILE A 72 14.77 -4.89 2.97
N THR A 73 14.94 -5.11 4.27
CA THR A 73 14.28 -4.31 5.29
C THR A 73 15.02 -2.99 5.51
N THR A 74 14.34 -2.02 6.12
CA THR A 74 14.98 -0.79 6.59
C THR A 74 16.14 -1.08 7.54
N GLN A 75 16.06 -2.14 8.36
CA GLN A 75 17.14 -2.55 9.27
C GLN A 75 18.36 -3.06 8.49
N GLU A 76 18.15 -3.95 7.51
CA GLU A 76 19.23 -4.46 6.65
C GLU A 76 19.91 -3.32 5.87
N LEU A 77 19.15 -2.34 5.38
CA LEU A 77 19.74 -1.16 4.73
C LEU A 77 20.59 -0.33 5.71
N ILE A 78 20.12 -0.12 6.94
CA ILE A 78 20.87 0.60 7.97
C ILE A 78 22.19 -0.11 8.28
N GLU A 79 22.20 -1.44 8.34
CA GLU A 79 23.40 -2.25 8.52
C GLU A 79 24.37 -2.06 7.35
N MET A 80 23.90 -2.17 6.11
CA MET A 80 24.72 -1.94 4.91
C MET A 80 25.36 -0.54 4.90
N ILE A 81 24.60 0.51 5.26
CA ILE A 81 25.11 1.88 5.35
C ILE A 81 26.24 1.97 6.38
N LYS A 82 26.04 1.39 7.58
CA LYS A 82 27.06 1.39 8.65
C LYS A 82 28.31 0.61 8.25
N GLU A 83 28.14 -0.56 7.65
CA GLU A 83 29.26 -1.43 7.22
C GLU A 83 30.07 -0.82 6.08
N SER A 84 29.43 -0.01 5.22
CA SER A 84 30.11 0.72 4.14
C SER A 84 30.92 1.95 4.63
N GLY A 85 30.84 2.29 5.92
CA GLY A 85 31.53 3.45 6.49
C GLY A 85 30.89 4.80 6.15
N ILE A 86 29.66 4.81 5.62
CA ILE A 86 28.92 6.04 5.30
C ILE A 86 28.43 6.70 6.59
N VAL A 87 28.79 7.97 6.78
CA VAL A 87 28.23 8.82 7.84
C VAL A 87 26.92 9.41 7.32
N PHE A 88 25.80 8.72 7.59
CA PHE A 88 24.49 9.08 7.01
C PHE A 88 24.07 10.54 7.27
N SER A 89 24.48 11.14 8.40
CA SER A 89 24.20 12.54 8.73
C SER A 89 24.96 13.56 7.88
N GLU A 90 25.99 13.13 7.14
CA GLU A 90 26.81 13.97 6.25
C GLU A 90 26.42 13.79 4.78
N VAL A 91 25.42 12.96 4.48
CA VAL A 91 24.95 12.73 3.11
C VAL A 91 24.09 13.92 2.66
N GLU A 92 24.52 14.57 1.59
CA GLU A 92 23.75 15.64 0.95
C GLU A 92 22.51 15.06 0.24
N PRO A 93 21.33 15.69 0.38
CA PRO A 93 20.13 15.24 -0.33
C PRO A 93 20.30 15.31 -1.85
N GLU A 94 19.92 14.23 -2.54
CA GLU A 94 19.90 14.16 -4.00
C GLU A 94 18.49 13.85 -4.52
N ALA A 95 18.20 14.26 -5.75
CA ALA A 95 16.95 13.96 -6.42
C ALA A 95 16.91 12.49 -6.87
N VAL A 96 15.72 11.89 -6.86
CA VAL A 96 15.50 10.56 -7.42
C VAL A 96 15.57 10.63 -8.95
N ASP A 97 16.13 9.59 -9.57
CA ASP A 97 16.25 9.50 -11.02
C ASP A 97 14.91 9.56 -11.75
N MET A 98 14.91 10.27 -12.88
CA MET A 98 13.79 10.32 -13.82
C MET A 98 13.81 9.07 -14.74
N PRO A 99 12.64 8.56 -15.17
CA PRO A 99 11.30 9.16 -15.03
C PRO A 99 10.56 8.81 -13.73
N PHE A 100 11.17 8.05 -12.82
CA PHE A 100 10.47 7.46 -11.67
C PHE A 100 10.52 8.30 -10.39
N GLY A 101 11.19 9.45 -10.40
CA GLY A 101 11.28 10.36 -9.25
C GLY A 101 10.02 11.18 -8.95
N VAL A 102 9.01 11.19 -9.84
CA VAL A 102 7.78 11.96 -9.64
C VAL A 102 6.81 11.18 -8.75
N ASN A 103 6.48 11.74 -7.59
CA ASN A 103 5.47 11.21 -6.68
C ASN A 103 4.32 12.21 -6.49
N SER A 104 3.12 11.68 -6.22
CA SER A 104 1.99 12.50 -5.81
C SER A 104 1.92 12.55 -4.28
N GLY A 105 1.29 13.58 -3.71
CA GLY A 105 1.05 13.63 -2.26
C GLY A 105 0.21 12.45 -1.73
N ALA A 106 -0.58 11.80 -2.59
CA ALA A 106 -1.30 10.57 -2.27
C ALA A 106 -0.36 9.35 -2.20
N GLY A 107 0.68 9.30 -3.04
CA GLY A 107 1.69 8.24 -2.99
C GLY A 107 2.57 8.33 -1.74
N VAL A 108 2.85 9.54 -1.24
CA VAL A 108 3.66 9.74 -0.04
C VAL A 108 2.97 9.21 1.23
N ILE A 109 1.65 9.35 1.33
CA ILE A 109 0.90 8.93 2.52
C ILE A 109 0.55 7.43 2.53
N PHE A 110 0.87 6.67 1.49
CA PHE A 110 0.50 5.24 1.40
C PHE A 110 1.05 4.37 2.55
N GLY A 111 2.12 4.82 3.21
CA GLY A 111 2.77 4.10 4.31
C GLY A 111 2.13 4.32 5.69
N VAL A 112 1.12 5.17 5.83
CA VAL A 112 0.42 5.42 7.10
C VAL A 112 -1.00 4.84 7.07
N THR A 113 -1.49 4.35 8.21
CA THR A 113 -2.87 3.85 8.34
C THR A 113 -3.89 4.91 7.94
N GLY A 114 -4.72 4.60 6.95
CA GLY A 114 -5.72 5.50 6.35
C GLY A 114 -5.20 6.26 5.14
N GLY A 115 -3.91 6.17 4.82
CA GLY A 115 -3.32 6.86 3.68
C GLY A 115 -3.77 6.29 2.33
N VAL A 116 -4.02 4.97 2.26
CA VAL A 116 -4.59 4.34 1.07
C VAL A 116 -6.02 4.83 0.85
N THR A 117 -6.82 4.84 1.91
CA THR A 117 -8.17 5.39 1.89
C THR A 117 -8.17 6.84 1.45
N GLU A 118 -7.31 7.69 2.01
CA GLU A 118 -7.21 9.09 1.61
C GLU A 118 -6.83 9.24 0.12
N ALA A 119 -5.93 8.39 -0.39
CA ALA A 119 -5.57 8.36 -1.80
C ALA A 119 -6.75 7.98 -2.71
N VAL A 120 -7.56 6.98 -2.31
CA VAL A 120 -8.77 6.58 -3.03
C VAL A 120 -9.80 7.72 -3.02
N ILE A 121 -10.06 8.31 -1.86
CA ILE A 121 -10.99 9.42 -1.69
C ILE A 121 -10.59 10.61 -2.58
N ARG A 122 -9.30 11.00 -2.59
CA ARG A 122 -8.77 12.06 -3.47
C ARG A 122 -8.97 11.77 -4.96
N ARG A 123 -9.08 10.49 -5.34
CA ARG A 123 -9.24 10.08 -6.74
C ARG A 123 -10.69 10.09 -7.20
N VAL A 124 -11.63 9.73 -6.32
CA VAL A 124 -13.07 9.58 -6.63
C VAL A 124 -13.89 10.84 -6.39
N LEU A 125 -13.40 11.76 -5.55
CA LEU A 125 -14.05 13.05 -5.35
C LEU A 125 -13.74 14.03 -6.48
N ASP A 126 -14.79 14.69 -6.97
CA ASP A 126 -14.67 15.80 -7.92
C ASP A 126 -14.14 17.07 -7.25
N ASP A 127 -14.62 17.35 -6.02
CA ASP A 127 -14.11 18.45 -5.20
C ASP A 127 -12.76 18.10 -4.56
N LYS A 128 -11.69 18.59 -5.19
CA LYS A 128 -10.31 18.44 -4.72
C LYS A 128 -9.83 19.62 -3.88
N SER A 129 -10.74 20.46 -3.40
CA SER A 129 -10.37 21.63 -2.61
C SER A 129 -9.66 21.21 -1.32
N THR A 130 -8.64 21.97 -0.93
CA THR A 130 -7.87 21.73 0.30
C THR A 130 -8.75 21.66 1.57
N PRO A 131 -9.81 22.48 1.73
CA PRO A 131 -10.72 22.36 2.86
C PRO A 131 -11.46 21.02 2.90
N THR A 132 -11.97 20.55 1.76
CA THR A 132 -12.67 19.25 1.66
C THR A 132 -11.73 18.09 2.00
N LEU A 133 -10.51 18.09 1.42
CA LEU A 133 -9.51 17.07 1.72
C LEU A 133 -9.05 17.08 3.19
N ARG A 134 -8.89 18.26 3.80
CA ARG A 134 -8.59 18.36 5.23
C ARG A 134 -9.76 17.88 6.08
N ALA A 135 -10.98 18.28 5.77
CA ALA A 135 -12.17 17.81 6.50
C ALA A 135 -12.26 16.28 6.49
N LEU A 136 -11.90 15.62 5.37
CA LEU A 136 -11.85 14.16 5.27
C LEU A 136 -10.74 13.52 6.12
N ALA A 137 -9.57 14.14 6.18
CA ALA A 137 -8.48 13.71 7.07
C ALA A 137 -8.84 13.87 8.57
N PHE A 138 -9.71 14.82 8.91
CA PHE A 138 -10.11 15.13 10.30
C PHE A 138 -11.47 14.52 10.73
N ASN A 139 -12.37 14.16 9.82
CA ASN A 139 -13.74 13.75 10.14
C ASN A 139 -13.93 12.28 10.56
N GLY A 140 -12.94 11.40 10.40
CA GLY A 140 -13.19 9.96 10.37
C GLY A 140 -12.52 9.09 11.44
N VAL A 141 -12.25 9.57 12.67
CA VAL A 141 -11.55 8.76 13.70
C VAL A 141 -12.34 8.63 15.00
N ARG A 142 -13.63 8.28 14.94
CA ARG A 142 -14.39 7.84 16.13
C ARG A 142 -14.93 6.44 15.90
N GLY A 143 -14.40 5.48 16.65
CA GLY A 143 -14.65 4.04 16.56
C GLY A 143 -13.61 3.29 17.39
N MET A 144 -13.86 2.02 17.72
CA MET A 144 -13.04 1.16 18.61
C MET A 144 -11.53 1.30 18.36
N GLU A 145 -10.68 1.19 19.40
CA GLU A 145 -9.21 1.30 19.29
C GLU A 145 -8.65 0.44 18.12
N GLY A 146 -8.41 1.08 16.97
CA GLY A 146 -7.89 0.46 15.75
C GLY A 146 -8.88 0.22 14.60
N VAL A 147 -10.15 0.63 14.69
CA VAL A 147 -11.08 0.72 13.54
C VAL A 147 -11.59 2.15 13.40
N LYS A 148 -11.39 2.73 12.22
CA LYS A 148 -11.87 4.07 11.86
C LYS A 148 -12.93 3.94 10.78
N GLU A 149 -14.03 4.68 10.91
CA GLU A 149 -15.15 4.60 9.99
C GLU A 149 -15.46 6.00 9.44
N THR A 150 -15.80 6.08 8.16
CA THR A 150 -16.23 7.32 7.52
C THR A 150 -17.16 7.03 6.34
N SER A 151 -17.93 8.04 5.94
CA SER A 151 -18.77 7.96 4.75
C SER A 151 -18.53 9.19 3.89
N ILE A 152 -18.41 8.98 2.59
CA ILE A 152 -18.28 10.06 1.60
C ILE A 152 -19.42 9.99 0.60
N THR A 153 -19.84 11.13 0.08
CA THR A 153 -20.83 11.20 -1.00
C THR A 153 -20.10 11.40 -2.32
N VAL A 154 -20.32 10.51 -3.29
CA VAL A 154 -19.76 10.58 -4.65
C VAL A 154 -20.94 10.54 -5.63
N GLY A 155 -21.22 11.68 -6.27
CA GLY A 155 -22.46 11.87 -7.01
C GLY A 155 -23.68 11.65 -6.11
N ASP A 156 -24.58 10.75 -6.51
CA ASP A 156 -25.79 10.42 -5.75
C ASP A 156 -25.62 9.23 -4.79
N ARG A 157 -24.40 8.68 -4.68
CA ARG A 157 -24.13 7.48 -3.85
C ARG A 157 -23.33 7.85 -2.60
N VAL A 158 -23.76 7.33 -1.46
CA VAL A 158 -22.97 7.32 -0.22
C VAL A 158 -22.09 6.07 -0.22
N ILE A 159 -20.79 6.26 -0.04
CA ILE A 159 -19.77 5.21 0.04
C ILE A 159 -19.33 5.13 1.50
N ASN A 160 -19.54 3.96 2.12
CA ASN A 160 -19.15 3.68 3.49
C ASN A 160 -17.78 3.03 3.52
N ILE A 161 -16.89 3.56 4.35
CA ILE A 161 -15.48 3.20 4.39
C ILE A 161 -15.07 2.82 5.81
N ALA A 162 -14.32 1.72 5.94
CA ALA A 162 -13.62 1.37 7.16
C ALA A 162 -12.10 1.32 6.94
N VAL A 163 -11.34 1.82 7.90
CA VAL A 163 -9.88 1.69 7.97
C VAL A 163 -9.55 0.92 9.22
N VAL A 164 -8.97 -0.26 9.05
CA VAL A 164 -8.67 -1.19 10.11
C VAL A 164 -7.17 -1.26 10.31
N SER A 165 -6.75 -1.18 11.56
CA SER A 165 -5.36 -1.40 11.96
C SER A 165 -5.27 -2.66 12.79
N GLY A 166 -4.52 -3.64 12.30
CA GLY A 166 -4.22 -4.89 13.00
C GLY A 166 -5.20 -6.03 12.70
N LEU A 167 -4.67 -7.24 12.66
CA LEU A 167 -5.41 -8.44 12.21
C LEU A 167 -6.56 -8.84 13.14
N LYS A 168 -6.45 -8.57 14.44
CA LYS A 168 -7.54 -8.82 15.39
C LYS A 168 -8.76 -7.96 15.05
N ASN A 169 -8.53 -6.66 14.83
CA ASN A 169 -9.59 -5.73 14.46
C ASN A 169 -10.18 -6.07 13.09
N ALA A 170 -9.36 -6.60 12.16
CA ALA A 170 -9.83 -7.05 10.86
C ALA A 170 -10.76 -8.27 10.97
N ASP A 171 -10.40 -9.26 11.80
CA ASP A 171 -11.23 -10.44 12.07
C ASP A 171 -12.58 -10.04 12.70
N ASP A 172 -12.56 -9.14 13.68
CA ASP A 172 -13.77 -8.66 14.36
C ASP A 172 -14.67 -7.86 13.41
N LEU A 173 -14.09 -7.04 12.52
CA LEU A 173 -14.86 -6.34 11.48
C LEU A 173 -15.47 -7.31 10.48
N VAL A 174 -14.71 -8.32 10.03
CA VAL A 174 -15.20 -9.35 9.10
C VAL A 174 -16.39 -10.09 9.70
N LYS A 175 -16.36 -10.44 10.98
CA LYS A 175 -17.52 -11.05 11.66
C LYS A 175 -18.77 -10.17 11.59
N ARG A 176 -18.63 -8.88 11.92
CA ARG A 176 -19.74 -7.90 11.85
C ARG A 176 -20.31 -7.77 10.44
N ILE A 177 -19.44 -7.79 9.42
CA ILE A 177 -19.88 -7.76 8.01
C ILE A 177 -20.66 -9.03 7.66
N LYS A 178 -20.16 -10.21 8.07
CA LYS A 178 -20.80 -11.50 7.78
C LYS A 178 -22.13 -11.69 8.51
N THR A 179 -22.30 -11.14 9.71
CA THR A 179 -23.57 -11.19 10.46
C THR A 179 -24.59 -10.15 9.97
N GLY A 180 -24.18 -9.23 9.08
CA GLY A 180 -25.04 -8.14 8.61
C GLY A 180 -25.16 -6.98 9.59
N GLU A 181 -24.39 -6.98 10.68
CA GLU A 181 -24.34 -5.88 11.66
C GLU A 181 -23.66 -4.62 11.12
N ALA A 182 -22.81 -4.76 10.09
CA ALA A 182 -22.14 -3.65 9.45
C ALA A 182 -22.04 -3.86 7.93
N HIS A 183 -22.04 -2.75 7.18
CA HIS A 183 -21.88 -2.75 5.73
C HIS A 183 -20.91 -1.65 5.31
N TYR A 184 -19.88 -2.02 4.53
CA TYR A 184 -18.90 -1.09 3.96
C TYR A 184 -18.72 -1.37 2.48
N ASP A 185 -18.59 -0.30 1.70
CA ASP A 185 -18.28 -0.36 0.26
C ASP A 185 -16.77 -0.49 0.02
N PHE A 186 -15.94 -0.02 0.97
CA PHE A 186 -14.48 -0.11 0.90
C PHE A 186 -13.88 -0.32 2.29
N VAL A 187 -12.91 -1.23 2.40
CA VAL A 187 -12.20 -1.52 3.66
C VAL A 187 -10.70 -1.54 3.41
N GLU A 188 -9.97 -0.69 4.14
CA GLU A 188 -8.51 -0.74 4.24
C GLU A 188 -8.12 -1.59 5.46
N VAL A 189 -7.14 -2.48 5.29
CA VAL A 189 -6.58 -3.36 6.34
C VAL A 189 -5.05 -3.34 6.30
#